data_AF-A0A9D0CSD0-F1
#
_entry.id   AF-A0A9D0CSD0-F1
#
_cell.length_a   1.000
_cell.length_b   1.000
_cell.length_c   1.000
_cell.angle_alpha   90.00
_cell.angle_beta   90.00
_cell.angle_gamma   90.00
#
_symmetry.space_group_name_H-M   'P 1'
#
loop_
_entity.id
_entity.type
_entity.pdbx_description
1 polymer ?
#
loop_
_entity_poly.entity_id
_entity_poly.type
_entity_poly.pdbx_seq_one_letter_code
_entity_poly.pdbx_strand_id
1 'polypeptide(L)'
;MTQSLQLRVSFERAARLILASILSVALADGSAIAEQPRSLDKVTRELGRIEQNLKQLHETRRKREQIINSAEKKLRRLDQQLTTLSTELSQLGKSVSVSEKKRARLQSREKQLSQRLDAQRRLLAEHLRGLQRRGRQARAAALFSAASTGQYLRNQQYFSDYLRARQALVAKLGEESNELRRLRAELDRETE
;
A
#
# COMPACT_ATOMS: atom_id res chain seq x y z
N MET A 1 14.33 -46.17 -19.43
CA MET A 1 15.14 -46.81 -20.50
C MET A 1 14.49 -48.05 -21.13
N THR A 2 13.48 -48.66 -20.51
CA THR A 2 12.85 -49.92 -20.96
C THR A 2 11.91 -49.82 -22.17
N GLN A 3 11.23 -48.68 -22.40
CA GLN A 3 10.31 -48.51 -23.54
C GLN A 3 11.00 -48.47 -24.92
N SER A 4 12.24 -47.96 -24.97
CA SER A 4 13.00 -47.84 -26.23
C SER A 4 13.46 -49.20 -26.80
N LEU A 5 13.65 -50.19 -25.94
CA LEU A 5 14.03 -51.56 -26.32
C LEU A 5 12.83 -52.35 -26.85
N GLN A 6 11.64 -52.15 -26.27
CA GLN A 6 10.42 -52.83 -26.74
C GLN A 6 10.01 -52.39 -28.15
N LEU A 7 10.19 -51.11 -28.48
CA LEU A 7 9.90 -50.57 -29.82
C LEU A 7 10.84 -51.10 -30.90
N ARG A 8 12.11 -51.40 -30.57
CA ARG A 8 13.06 -51.98 -31.54
C ARG A 8 12.75 -53.45 -31.82
N VAL A 9 12.43 -54.23 -30.79
CA VAL A 9 12.12 -55.66 -30.93
C VAL A 9 10.80 -55.87 -31.68
N SER A 10 9.79 -55.00 -31.48
CA SER A 10 8.55 -55.07 -32.25
C SER A 10 8.76 -54.71 -33.72
N PHE A 11 9.64 -53.76 -34.02
CA PHE A 11 9.98 -53.37 -35.39
C PHE A 11 10.72 -54.48 -36.15
N GLU A 12 11.68 -55.16 -35.52
CA GLU A 12 12.38 -56.30 -36.14
C GLU A 12 11.45 -57.49 -36.41
N ARG A 13 10.51 -57.76 -35.50
CA ARG A 13 9.51 -58.81 -35.69
C ARG A 13 8.54 -58.47 -36.83
N ALA A 14 8.10 -57.22 -36.93
CA ALA A 14 7.27 -56.75 -38.03
C ALA A 14 8.01 -56.84 -39.38
N ALA A 15 9.28 -56.41 -39.42
CA ALA A 15 10.10 -56.49 -40.63
C ALA A 15 10.31 -57.94 -41.11
N ARG A 16 10.55 -58.88 -40.19
CA ARG A 16 10.69 -60.31 -40.53
C ARG A 16 9.38 -60.92 -41.04
N LEU A 17 8.24 -60.53 -40.48
CA LEU A 17 6.93 -61.00 -40.94
C LEU A 17 6.56 -60.45 -42.32
N ILE A 18 6.90 -59.19 -42.61
CA ILE A 18 6.73 -58.58 -43.93
C ILE A 18 7.64 -59.27 -44.96
N LEU A 19 8.91 -59.51 -44.61
CA LEU A 19 9.85 -60.19 -45.50
C LEU A 19 9.43 -61.63 -45.79
N ALA A 20 8.96 -62.36 -44.77
CA ALA A 20 8.44 -63.72 -44.91
C ALA A 20 7.19 -63.74 -45.79
N SER A 21 6.26 -62.78 -45.60
CA SER A 21 5.07 -62.63 -46.44
C SER A 21 5.41 -62.35 -47.91
N ILE A 22 6.41 -61.51 -48.19
CA ILE A 22 6.87 -61.22 -49.55
C ILE A 22 7.49 -62.48 -50.17
N LEU A 23 8.28 -63.24 -49.41
CA LEU A 23 8.90 -64.47 -49.89
C LEU A 23 7.88 -65.58 -50.17
N SER A 24 6.86 -65.74 -49.32
CA SER A 24 5.82 -66.75 -49.48
C SER A 24 4.93 -66.49 -50.70
N VAL A 25 4.69 -65.22 -51.04
CA VAL A 25 3.89 -64.84 -52.22
C VAL A 25 4.71 -64.96 -53.51
N ALA A 26 6.03 -64.72 -53.47
CA ALA A 26 6.90 -64.88 -54.64
C ALA A 26 7.07 -66.34 -55.11
N LEU A 27 6.82 -67.32 -54.23
CA LEU A 27 6.97 -68.75 -54.52
C LEU A 27 5.66 -69.44 -54.95
N ALA A 28 4.49 -68.81 -54.74
CA ALA A 28 3.20 -69.49 -54.91
C ALA A 28 2.49 -69.21 -56.25
N ASP A 29 2.59 -68.03 -56.85
CA ASP A 29 1.86 -67.73 -58.09
C ASP A 29 2.54 -66.64 -58.94
N GLY A 30 3.05 -67.01 -60.11
CA GLY A 30 3.66 -66.11 -61.09
C GLY A 30 2.70 -65.12 -61.77
N SER A 31 1.48 -64.92 -61.25
CA SER A 31 0.48 -63.99 -61.78
C SER A 31 0.01 -62.91 -60.81
N ALA A 32 0.41 -62.94 -59.53
CA ALA A 32 0.01 -61.94 -58.52
C ALA A 32 0.90 -60.67 -58.50
N ILE A 33 1.98 -60.64 -59.30
CA ILE A 33 3.01 -59.59 -59.28
C ILE A 33 2.49 -58.24 -59.83
N ALA A 34 1.34 -58.21 -60.52
CA ALA A 34 0.80 -57.00 -61.14
C ALA A 34 -0.02 -56.09 -60.19
N GLU A 35 -0.64 -56.63 -59.12
CA GLU A 35 -1.47 -55.84 -58.19
C GLU A 35 -0.75 -55.40 -56.91
N GLN A 36 0.25 -56.17 -56.49
CA GLN A 36 1.10 -55.90 -55.34
C GLN A 36 1.89 -54.58 -55.38
N PRO A 37 2.38 -54.06 -56.52
CA PRO A 37 3.03 -52.74 -56.55
C PRO A 37 2.04 -51.58 -56.30
N ARG A 38 0.76 -51.73 -56.66
CA ARG A 38 -0.26 -50.67 -56.46
C ARG A 38 -0.69 -50.51 -55.01
N SER A 39 -0.66 -51.58 -54.22
CA SER A 39 -0.97 -51.53 -52.77
C SER A 39 0.21 -50.98 -51.97
N LEU A 40 1.45 -51.29 -52.36
CA LEU A 40 2.67 -50.71 -51.78
C LEU A 40 2.73 -49.19 -52.00
N ASP A 41 2.45 -48.70 -53.21
CA ASP A 41 2.41 -47.25 -53.51
C ASP A 41 1.40 -46.49 -52.64
N LYS A 42 0.23 -47.10 -52.35
CA LYS A 42 -0.77 -46.50 -51.46
C LYS A 42 -0.24 -46.41 -50.04
N VAL A 43 0.38 -47.48 -49.53
CA VAL A 43 0.98 -47.51 -48.19
C VAL A 43 2.11 -46.48 -48.06
N THR A 44 2.97 -46.33 -49.08
CA THR A 44 4.05 -45.32 -49.07
C THR A 44 3.50 -43.90 -49.05
N ARG A 45 2.41 -43.62 -49.79
CA ARG A 45 1.74 -42.31 -49.78
C ARG A 45 1.07 -42.02 -48.43
N GLU A 46 0.44 -43.02 -47.82
CA GLU A 46 -0.16 -42.88 -46.49
C GLU A 46 0.89 -42.66 -45.41
N LEU A 47 2.01 -43.39 -45.44
CA LEU A 47 3.17 -43.14 -44.58
C LEU A 47 3.70 -41.71 -44.73
N GLY A 48 3.86 -41.23 -45.97
CA GLY A 48 4.28 -39.85 -46.23
C GLY A 48 3.31 -38.81 -45.66
N ARG A 49 1.98 -39.05 -45.77
CA ARG A 49 0.96 -38.19 -45.15
C ARG A 49 1.03 -38.22 -43.63
N ILE A 50 1.21 -39.39 -43.02
CA ILE A 50 1.34 -39.54 -41.57
C ILE A 50 2.59 -38.80 -41.07
N GLU A 51 3.72 -38.93 -41.75
CA GLU A 51 4.95 -38.20 -41.41
C GLU A 51 4.76 -36.68 -41.49
N GLN A 52 4.07 -36.19 -42.53
CA GLN A 52 3.79 -34.77 -42.68
C GLN A 52 2.86 -34.25 -41.59
N ASN A 53 1.83 -35.02 -41.24
CA ASN A 53 0.91 -34.71 -40.13
C ASN A 53 1.65 -34.70 -38.78
N LEU A 54 2.56 -35.64 -38.55
CA LEU A 54 3.40 -35.67 -37.34
C LEU A 54 4.29 -34.43 -37.25
N LYS A 55 4.93 -34.02 -38.35
CA LYS A 55 5.73 -32.77 -38.38
C LYS A 55 4.88 -31.56 -38.03
N GLN A 56 3.69 -31.42 -38.63
CA GLN A 56 2.76 -30.33 -38.33
C GLN A 56 2.29 -30.34 -36.87
N LEU A 57 2.00 -31.52 -36.31
CA LEU A 57 1.63 -31.67 -34.90
C LEU A 57 2.78 -31.26 -33.97
N HIS A 58 4.02 -31.66 -34.28
CA HIS A 58 5.19 -31.25 -33.51
C HIS A 58 5.42 -29.74 -33.55
N GLU A 59 5.29 -29.11 -34.72
CA GLU A 59 5.39 -27.65 -34.85
C GLU A 59 4.28 -26.94 -34.07
N THR A 60 3.04 -27.43 -34.18
CA THR A 60 1.89 -26.89 -33.45
C THR A 60 2.09 -27.01 -31.94
N ARG A 61 2.56 -28.16 -31.46
CA ARG A 61 2.89 -28.38 -30.06
C ARG A 61 3.98 -27.41 -29.59
N ARG A 62 5.06 -27.23 -30.36
CA ARG A 62 6.15 -26.32 -30.02
C ARG A 62 5.67 -24.87 -29.93
N LYS A 63 4.81 -24.42 -30.85
CA LYS A 63 4.18 -23.10 -30.79
C LYS A 63 3.31 -22.94 -29.53
N ARG A 64 2.53 -23.96 -29.17
CA ARG A 64 1.72 -23.94 -27.94
C ARG A 64 2.58 -23.88 -26.68
N GLU A 65 3.65 -24.67 -26.59
CA GLU A 65 4.61 -24.61 -25.48
C GLU A 65 5.25 -23.23 -25.34
N GLN A 66 5.60 -22.57 -26.45
CA GLN A 66 6.11 -21.19 -26.43
C GLN A 66 5.08 -20.18 -25.89
N ILE A 67 3.81 -20.31 -26.31
CA ILE A 67 2.72 -19.45 -25.83
C ILE A 67 2.51 -19.66 -24.32
N ILE A 68 2.45 -20.91 -23.86
CA ILE A 68 2.30 -21.25 -22.43
C ILE A 68 3.46 -20.65 -21.63
N ASN A 69 4.70 -20.88 -22.05
CA ASN A 69 5.88 -20.33 -21.38
C ASN A 69 5.86 -18.78 -21.32
N SER A 70 5.37 -18.13 -22.38
CA SER A 70 5.22 -16.67 -22.37
C SER A 70 4.11 -16.22 -21.41
N ALA A 71 2.99 -16.95 -21.33
CA ALA A 71 1.88 -16.64 -20.44
C ALA A 71 2.29 -16.82 -18.98
N GLU A 72 2.99 -17.90 -18.63
CA GLU A 72 3.52 -18.15 -17.29
C GLU A 72 4.47 -17.04 -16.83
N LYS A 73 5.37 -16.57 -17.72
CA LYS A 73 6.26 -15.45 -17.41
C LYS A 73 5.48 -14.15 -17.15
N LYS A 74 4.41 -13.89 -17.91
CA LYS A 74 3.55 -12.72 -17.69
C LYS A 74 2.81 -12.83 -16.36
N LEU A 75 2.23 -13.99 -16.05
CA LEU A 75 1.55 -14.25 -14.78
C LEU A 75 2.49 -14.02 -13.59
N ARG A 76 3.69 -14.59 -13.61
CA ARG A 76 4.68 -14.38 -12.54
C ARG A 76 5.03 -12.90 -12.32
N ARG A 77 5.11 -12.11 -13.41
CA ARG A 77 5.37 -10.67 -13.30
C ARG A 77 4.18 -9.93 -12.70
N LEU A 78 2.96 -10.29 -13.09
CA LEU A 78 1.74 -9.71 -12.51
C LEU A 78 1.60 -10.05 -11.03
N ASP A 79 1.89 -11.29 -10.62
CA ASP A 79 1.88 -11.69 -9.21
C ASP A 79 2.88 -10.88 -8.38
N GLN A 80 4.09 -10.65 -8.92
CA GLN A 80 5.08 -9.79 -8.27
C GLN A 80 4.57 -8.36 -8.13
N GLN A 81 3.99 -7.79 -9.19
CA GLN A 81 3.41 -6.44 -9.14
C GLN A 81 2.26 -6.34 -8.13
N LEU A 82 1.36 -7.32 -8.08
CA LEU A 82 0.28 -7.38 -7.11
C LEU A 82 0.81 -7.46 -5.67
N THR A 83 1.87 -8.23 -5.44
CA THR A 83 2.50 -8.34 -4.11
C THR A 83 3.11 -7.02 -3.68
N THR A 84 3.80 -6.32 -4.60
CA THR A 84 4.35 -4.99 -4.35
C THR A 84 3.24 -3.98 -4.03
N LEU A 85 2.22 -3.89 -4.88
CA LEU A 85 1.08 -2.98 -4.68
C LEU A 85 0.33 -3.26 -3.37
N SER A 86 0.14 -4.52 -3.00
CA SER A 86 -0.48 -4.91 -1.74
C SER A 86 0.35 -4.43 -0.53
N THR A 87 1.67 -4.53 -0.63
CA THR A 87 2.58 -4.05 0.41
C THR A 87 2.54 -2.52 0.52
N GLU A 88 2.58 -1.82 -0.60
CA GLU A 88 2.46 -0.36 -0.65
C GLU A 88 1.13 0.14 -0.08
N LEU A 89 0.01 -0.50 -0.44
CA LEU A 89 -1.31 -0.20 0.12
C LEU A 89 -1.36 -0.41 1.64
N SER A 90 -0.76 -1.49 2.14
CA SER A 90 -0.67 -1.76 3.59
C SER A 90 0.14 -0.68 4.31
N GLN A 91 1.26 -0.25 3.73
CA GLN A 91 2.09 0.83 4.29
C GLN A 91 1.35 2.17 4.25
N LEU A 92 0.67 2.48 3.15
CA LEU A 92 -0.14 3.69 3.02
C LEU A 92 -1.26 3.71 4.05
N GLY A 93 -1.98 2.60 4.25
CA GLY A 93 -3.02 2.48 5.26
C GLY A 93 -2.50 2.74 6.69
N LYS A 94 -1.30 2.25 7.02
CA LYS A 94 -0.64 2.57 8.31
C LYS A 94 -0.32 4.05 8.42
N SER A 95 0.23 4.66 7.37
CA SER A 95 0.57 6.08 7.34
C SER A 95 -0.65 6.97 7.54
N VAL A 96 -1.76 6.66 6.84
CA VAL A 96 -3.04 7.36 7.00
C VAL A 96 -3.53 7.26 8.45
N SER A 97 -3.54 6.05 9.04
CA SER A 97 -3.97 5.87 10.44
C SER A 97 -3.13 6.67 11.44
N VAL A 98 -1.82 6.75 11.23
CA VAL A 98 -0.92 7.57 12.06
C VAL A 98 -1.26 9.05 11.93
N SER A 99 -1.45 9.53 10.70
CA SER A 99 -1.77 10.93 10.40
C SER A 99 -3.12 11.33 10.97
N GLU A 100 -4.15 10.48 10.85
CA GLU A 100 -5.46 10.70 11.47
C GLU A 100 -5.39 10.82 12.99
N LYS A 101 -4.62 9.93 13.64
CA LYS A 101 -4.40 10.00 15.10
C LYS A 101 -3.66 11.27 15.50
N LYS A 102 -2.67 11.70 14.72
CA LYS A 102 -1.95 12.96 14.94
C LYS A 102 -2.91 14.14 14.82
N ARG A 103 -3.70 14.21 13.76
CA ARG A 103 -4.71 15.24 13.53
C ARG A 103 -5.73 15.32 14.67
N ALA A 104 -6.27 14.18 15.11
CA ALA A 104 -7.22 14.14 16.22
C ALA A 104 -6.62 14.67 17.54
N ARG A 105 -5.35 14.35 17.82
CA ARG A 105 -4.63 14.88 18.99
C ARG A 105 -4.42 16.39 18.90
N LEU A 106 -4.02 16.89 17.73
CA LEU A 106 -3.83 18.32 17.48
C LEU A 106 -5.15 19.10 17.62
N GLN A 107 -6.24 18.60 17.04
CA GLN A 107 -7.58 19.19 17.16
C GLN A 107 -8.05 19.26 18.62
N SER A 108 -7.84 18.18 19.39
CA SER A 108 -8.18 18.17 20.82
C SER A 108 -7.39 19.22 21.60
N ARG A 109 -6.08 19.36 21.32
CA ARG A 109 -5.22 20.35 21.95
C ARG A 109 -5.60 21.78 21.57
N GLU A 110 -5.92 22.03 20.30
CA GLU A 110 -6.40 23.32 19.80
C GLU A 110 -7.67 23.74 20.55
N LYS A 111 -8.65 22.84 20.66
CA LYS A 111 -9.91 23.08 21.37
C LYS A 111 -9.69 23.39 22.85
N GLN A 112 -8.87 22.59 23.55
CA GLN A 112 -8.55 22.80 24.96
C GLN A 112 -7.86 24.15 25.18
N LEU A 113 -6.86 24.47 24.36
CA LEU A 113 -6.11 25.71 24.47
C LEU A 113 -6.98 26.92 24.16
N SER A 114 -7.82 26.86 23.12
CA SER A 114 -8.77 27.93 22.78
C SER A 114 -9.75 28.19 23.93
N GLN A 115 -10.34 27.13 24.51
CA GLN A 115 -11.27 27.27 25.64
C GLN A 115 -10.61 27.90 26.87
N ARG A 116 -9.39 27.45 27.20
CA ARG A 116 -8.60 28.00 28.30
C ARG A 116 -8.30 29.48 28.08
N LEU A 117 -7.92 29.84 26.86
CA LEU A 117 -7.55 31.20 26.49
C LEU A 117 -8.77 32.13 26.55
N ASP A 118 -9.93 31.67 26.08
CA ASP A 118 -11.19 32.42 26.19
C ASP A 118 -11.60 32.62 27.65
N ALA A 119 -11.47 31.61 28.50
CA ALA A 119 -11.73 31.74 29.93
C ALA A 119 -10.81 32.77 30.59
N GLN A 120 -9.50 32.71 30.31
CA GLN A 120 -8.53 33.67 30.84
C GLN A 120 -8.78 35.11 30.32
N ARG A 121 -9.16 35.27 29.05
CA ARG A 121 -9.55 36.58 28.49
C ARG A 121 -10.78 37.16 29.18
N ARG A 122 -11.79 36.34 29.47
CA ARG A 122 -13.00 36.76 30.20
C ARG A 122 -12.64 37.24 31.62
N LEU A 123 -11.85 36.46 32.35
CA LEU A 123 -11.38 36.84 33.69
C LEU A 123 -10.60 38.16 33.66
N LEU A 124 -9.68 38.33 32.70
CA LEU A 124 -8.94 39.57 32.53
C LEU A 124 -9.89 40.75 32.24
N ALA A 125 -10.89 40.56 31.38
CA ALA A 125 -11.88 41.59 31.04
C ALA A 125 -12.75 41.96 32.26
N GLU A 126 -13.16 40.99 33.06
CA GLU A 126 -13.90 41.23 34.31
C GLU A 126 -13.05 42.03 35.31
N HIS A 127 -11.78 41.65 35.51
CA HIS A 127 -10.86 42.41 36.32
C HIS A 127 -10.70 43.85 35.79
N LEU A 128 -10.48 44.03 34.49
CA LEU A 128 -10.37 45.36 33.87
C LEU A 128 -11.63 46.22 34.09
N ARG A 129 -12.82 45.64 33.92
CA ARG A 129 -14.10 46.33 34.15
C ARG A 129 -14.29 46.69 35.63
N GLY A 130 -14.00 45.78 36.55
CA GLY A 130 -14.07 46.03 37.99
C GLY A 130 -13.10 47.13 38.43
N LEU A 131 -11.89 47.14 37.84
CA LEU A 131 -10.89 48.18 38.02
C LEU A 131 -11.38 49.54 37.49
N GLN A 132 -11.99 49.57 36.30
CA GLN A 132 -12.55 50.79 35.72
C GLN A 132 -13.69 51.35 36.59
N ARG A 133 -14.61 50.49 37.06
CA ARG A 133 -15.75 50.87 37.92
C ARG A 133 -15.33 51.43 39.28
N ARG A 134 -14.27 50.88 39.91
CA ARG A 134 -13.75 51.40 41.19
C ARG A 134 -12.93 52.68 41.03
N GLY A 135 -12.59 53.10 39.80
CA GLY A 135 -11.78 54.29 39.56
C GLY A 135 -10.34 54.21 40.08
N ARG A 136 -9.47 55.10 39.60
CA ARG A 136 -8.09 55.24 40.14
C ARG A 136 -8.09 55.85 41.54
N GLN A 137 -9.07 56.72 41.83
CA GLN A 137 -9.20 57.43 43.10
C GLN A 137 -9.54 56.51 44.28
N ALA A 138 -10.42 55.50 44.12
CA ALA A 138 -10.73 54.61 45.24
C ALA A 138 -9.56 53.67 45.61
N ARG A 139 -8.68 53.34 44.66
CA ARG A 139 -7.45 52.58 44.93
C ARG A 139 -6.36 53.43 45.55
N ALA A 140 -6.21 54.67 45.10
CA ALA A 140 -5.35 55.63 45.79
C ALA A 140 -5.86 55.83 47.23
N ALA A 141 -7.17 56.01 47.41
CA ALA A 141 -7.78 56.13 48.73
C ALA A 141 -7.50 54.89 49.61
N ALA A 142 -7.64 53.67 49.10
CA ALA A 142 -7.32 52.46 49.87
C ALA A 142 -5.83 52.29 50.22
N LEU A 143 -4.92 52.83 49.40
CA LEU A 143 -3.49 52.87 49.71
C LEU A 143 -3.20 53.92 50.78
N PHE A 144 -3.82 55.11 50.68
CA PHE A 144 -3.56 56.26 51.55
C PHE A 144 -4.44 56.32 52.81
N SER A 145 -5.51 55.53 52.91
CA SER A 145 -6.38 55.46 54.09
C SER A 145 -5.83 54.55 55.21
N ALA A 146 -4.56 54.15 55.11
CA ALA A 146 -3.93 53.28 56.10
C ALA A 146 -3.75 54.05 57.43
N ALA A 147 -4.22 53.46 58.54
CA ALA A 147 -4.17 54.08 59.86
C ALA A 147 -2.74 54.15 60.45
N SER A 148 -1.77 53.47 59.84
CA SER A 148 -0.36 53.44 60.27
C SER A 148 0.60 53.23 59.10
N THR A 149 1.86 53.68 59.27
CA THR A 149 2.95 53.48 58.32
C THR A 149 3.19 52.00 58.00
N GLY A 150 3.06 51.11 58.99
CA GLY A 150 3.21 49.67 58.79
C GLY A 150 2.09 49.07 57.92
N GLN A 151 0.86 49.58 58.04
CA GLN A 151 -0.26 49.14 57.20
C GLN A 151 -0.14 49.68 55.77
N TYR A 152 0.37 50.90 55.59
CA TYR A 152 0.68 51.47 54.28
C TYR A 152 1.70 50.61 53.52
N LEU A 153 2.82 50.23 54.17
CA LEU A 153 3.86 49.40 53.56
C LEU A 153 3.34 48.02 53.15
N ARG A 154 2.50 47.38 53.98
CA ARG A 154 1.85 46.11 53.63
C ARG A 154 0.90 46.26 52.43
N ASN A 155 0.09 47.32 52.40
CA ASN A 155 -0.80 47.60 51.28
C ASN A 155 -0.03 47.84 49.97
N GLN A 156 1.12 48.53 50.04
CA GLN A 156 2.00 48.72 48.90
C GLN A 156 2.58 47.40 48.39
N GLN A 157 3.00 46.51 49.30
CA GLN A 157 3.53 45.20 48.94
C GLN A 157 2.46 44.33 48.27
N TYR A 158 1.25 44.24 48.83
CA TYR A 158 0.13 43.53 48.20
C TYR A 158 -0.22 44.06 46.82
N PHE A 159 -0.20 45.38 46.65
CA PHE A 159 -0.45 45.98 45.34
C PHE A 159 0.65 45.63 44.33
N SER A 160 1.90 45.61 44.75
CA SER A 160 3.03 45.23 43.90
C SER A 160 2.96 43.75 43.48
N ASP A 161 2.63 42.84 44.40
CA ASP A 161 2.47 41.41 44.12
C ASP A 161 1.28 41.17 43.19
N TYR A 162 0.16 41.90 43.40
CA TYR A 162 -0.99 41.88 42.51
C TYR A 162 -0.64 42.32 41.08
N LEU A 163 0.14 43.40 40.91
CA LEU A 163 0.58 43.86 39.60
C LEU A 163 1.52 42.86 38.92
N ARG A 164 2.45 42.25 39.65
CA ARG A 164 3.34 41.21 39.11
C ARG A 164 2.55 39.99 38.64
N ALA A 165 1.64 39.47 39.47
CA ALA A 165 0.79 38.33 39.11
C ALA A 165 -0.02 38.62 37.83
N ARG A 166 -0.50 39.85 37.67
CA ARG A 166 -1.25 40.26 36.49
C ARG A 166 -0.38 40.40 35.24
N GLN A 167 0.84 40.95 35.36
CA GLN A 167 1.80 40.98 34.25
C GLN A 167 2.16 39.56 33.79
N ALA A 168 2.39 38.64 34.73
CA ALA A 168 2.65 37.24 34.42
C ALA A 168 1.46 36.58 33.68
N LEU A 169 0.22 36.88 34.09
CA LEU A 169 -0.98 36.38 33.41
C LEU A 169 -1.08 36.90 31.97
N VAL A 170 -0.80 38.19 31.73
CA VAL A 170 -0.81 38.77 30.37
C VAL A 170 0.29 38.15 29.49
N ALA A 171 1.49 37.95 30.04
CA ALA A 171 2.58 37.28 29.33
C ALA A 171 2.18 35.85 28.93
N LYS A 172 1.64 35.08 29.88
CA LYS A 172 1.14 33.72 29.65
C LYS A 172 0.03 33.65 28.60
N LEU A 173 -0.91 34.60 28.61
CA LEU A 173 -1.93 34.73 27.56
C LEU A 173 -1.32 34.97 26.18
N GLY A 174 -0.25 35.76 26.11
CA GLY A 174 0.51 35.98 24.87
C GLY A 174 1.16 34.71 24.36
N GLU A 175 1.80 33.94 25.25
CA GLU A 175 2.40 32.64 24.94
C GLU A 175 1.36 31.62 24.46
N GLU A 176 0.27 31.43 25.21
CA GLU A 176 -0.82 30.52 24.85
C GLU A 176 -1.47 30.93 23.52
N SER A 177 -1.59 32.23 23.24
CA SER A 177 -2.08 32.75 21.95
C SER A 177 -1.14 32.40 20.79
N ASN A 178 0.17 32.51 21.00
CA ASN A 178 1.15 32.17 19.98
C ASN A 178 1.21 30.65 19.74
N GLU A 179 1.12 29.86 20.80
CA GLU A 179 1.01 28.40 20.70
C GLU A 179 -0.22 27.97 19.91
N LEU A 180 -1.39 28.59 20.17
CA LEU A 180 -2.61 28.31 19.43
C LEU A 180 -2.47 28.62 17.92
N ARG A 181 -1.82 29.74 17.57
CA ARG A 181 -1.53 30.06 16.16
C ARG A 181 -0.62 29.01 15.51
N ARG A 182 0.41 28.55 16.22
CA ARG A 182 1.31 27.49 15.72
C ARG A 182 0.57 26.17 15.52
N LEU A 183 -0.28 25.79 16.48
CA LEU A 183 -1.10 24.57 16.38
C LEU A 183 -2.07 24.62 15.20
N ARG A 184 -2.71 25.76 14.96
CA ARG A 184 -3.60 25.95 13.79
C ARG A 184 -2.82 25.84 12.48
N ALA A 185 -1.67 26.48 12.38
CA ALA A 185 -0.81 26.35 11.20
C ALA A 185 -0.30 24.92 10.99
N GLU A 186 -0.04 24.14 12.06
CA GLU A 186 0.30 22.72 11.94
C GLU A 186 -0.89 21.88 11.48
N LEU A 187 -2.10 22.19 11.96
CA LEU A 187 -3.33 21.53 11.51
C LEU A 187 -3.63 21.80 10.04
N ASP A 188 -3.47 23.04 9.58
CA ASP A 188 -3.70 23.43 8.18
C ASP A 188 -2.76 22.65 7.24
N ARG A 189 -1.48 22.49 7.63
CA ARG A 189 -0.49 21.68 6.89
C ARG A 189 -0.79 20.17 6.87
N GLU A 190 -1.51 19.67 7.86
CA GLU A 190 -1.94 18.26 7.91
C GLU A 190 -3.27 18.03 7.15
N THR A 191 -3.91 19.10 6.66
CA THR A 191 -5.14 19.03 5.85
C THR A 191 -4.94 19.28 4.36
N GLU A 192 -3.81 19.87 3.96
CA GLU A 192 -3.35 19.96 2.56
C GLU A 192 -2.76 18.63 2.07
#